data_AF-A0A7S2FF29-F1
#
_entry.id   AF-A0A7S2FF29-F1
#
_cell.length_a   1.000
_cell.length_b   1.000
_cell.length_c   1.000
_cell.angle_alpha   90.00
_cell.angle_beta   90.00
_cell.angle_gamma   90.00
#
_symmetry.space_group_name_H-M   'P 1'
#
loop_
_entity.id
_entity.type
_entity.pdbx_description
1 polymer ?
#
loop_
_entity_poly.entity_id
_entity_poly.type
_entity_poly.pdbx_seq_one_letter_code
_entity_poly.pdbx_strand_id
1 'polypeptide(L)'
;GTQAANHGPIFEKGLMVPNAANGVRVCNGSSHGLGVYTSRLCNPYLSRGFCSEPRMLVCAVLDDAVPLAQPWRLGRFFVTAESPAVRHVGDAIVVMDPLRLAPLFEAVGGGFSTSSSFVPLAAVPASVAPSSAPPSVPQ
;
A
#
# COMPACT_ATOMS: atom_id res chain seq x y z
N GLY A 1 0.30 -0.37 9.11
CA GLY A 1 0.62 -1.13 10.34
C GLY A 1 -0.65 -1.40 11.11
N THR A 2 -0.66 -2.42 11.96
CA THR A 2 -1.80 -2.77 12.82
C THR A 2 -1.33 -3.59 14.03
N GLN A 3 -2.20 -3.85 14.99
CA GLN A 3 -1.93 -4.73 16.13
C GLN A 3 -1.67 -6.16 15.63
N ALA A 4 -0.66 -6.84 16.17
CA ALA A 4 -0.29 -8.21 15.77
C ALA A 4 -1.46 -9.20 15.92
N ALA A 5 -2.33 -8.99 16.91
CA ALA A 5 -3.56 -9.77 17.10
C ALA A 5 -4.52 -9.73 15.90
N ASN A 6 -4.44 -8.70 15.04
CA ASN A 6 -5.26 -8.59 13.85
C ASN A 6 -4.71 -9.39 12.66
N HIS A 7 -3.46 -9.86 12.71
CA HIS A 7 -2.79 -10.48 11.56
C HIS A 7 -3.46 -11.79 11.14
N GLY A 8 -3.78 -12.67 12.10
CA GLY A 8 -4.48 -13.94 11.81
C GLY A 8 -5.80 -13.73 11.05
N PRO A 9 -6.75 -12.93 11.58
CA PRO A 9 -7.98 -12.59 10.86
C PRO A 9 -7.76 -11.93 9.50
N ILE A 10 -6.73 -11.08 9.35
CA ILE A 10 -6.40 -10.44 8.07
C ILE A 10 -5.88 -11.46 7.05
N PHE A 11 -5.08 -12.44 7.47
CA PHE A 11 -4.59 -13.49 6.57
C PHE A 11 -5.70 -14.42 6.11
N GLU A 12 -6.68 -14.71 6.98
CA GLU A 12 -7.80 -15.56 6.66
C GLU A 12 -8.85 -14.86 5.77
N LYS A 13 -9.14 -13.58 6.05
CA LYS A 13 -10.31 -12.87 5.48
C LYS A 13 -9.94 -11.71 4.56
N GLY A 14 -8.65 -11.36 4.48
CA GLY A 14 -8.18 -10.15 3.83
C GLY A 14 -8.34 -8.89 4.70
N LEU A 15 -7.95 -7.76 4.14
CA LEU A 15 -8.14 -6.44 4.76
C LEU A 15 -9.57 -5.96 4.54
N MET A 16 -10.25 -5.57 5.61
CA MET A 16 -11.64 -5.13 5.56
C MET A 16 -11.73 -3.62 5.84
N VAL A 17 -12.56 -2.93 5.05
CA VAL A 17 -12.96 -1.56 5.36
C VAL A 17 -14.00 -1.62 6.49
N PRO A 18 -13.82 -0.84 7.58
CA PRO A 18 -14.76 -0.84 8.70
C PRO A 18 -16.18 -0.51 8.21
N ASN A 19 -17.17 -1.34 8.53
CA ASN A 19 -18.58 -1.05 8.29
C ASN A 19 -19.48 -1.83 9.26
N ALA A 20 -20.75 -1.41 9.38
CA ALA A 20 -21.69 -2.07 10.30
C ALA A 20 -22.01 -3.52 9.89
N ALA A 21 -21.94 -3.86 8.60
CA ALA A 21 -22.32 -5.16 8.08
C ALA A 21 -21.27 -6.27 8.34
N ASN A 22 -19.99 -5.91 8.40
CA ASN A 22 -18.89 -6.86 8.67
C ASN A 22 -18.40 -6.82 10.13
N GLY A 23 -18.98 -5.95 10.97
CA GLY A 23 -18.65 -5.83 12.39
C GLY A 23 -17.27 -5.24 12.68
N VAL A 24 -16.51 -4.83 11.66
CA VAL A 24 -15.19 -4.23 11.81
C VAL A 24 -15.37 -2.77 12.22
N ARG A 25 -14.86 -2.41 13.39
CA ARG A 25 -14.86 -1.03 13.89
C ARG A 25 -13.63 -0.28 13.40
N VAL A 26 -13.72 1.05 13.37
CA VAL A 26 -12.56 1.91 13.10
C VAL A 26 -11.56 1.74 14.25
N CYS A 27 -10.42 1.08 13.98
CA CYS A 27 -9.37 0.83 14.97
C CYS A 27 -8.30 1.93 15.01
N ASN A 28 -8.04 2.55 13.86
CA ASN A 28 -7.13 3.68 13.70
C ASN A 28 -7.98 4.82 13.11
N GLY A 29 -7.89 6.04 13.65
CA GLY A 29 -8.78 7.15 13.29
C GLY A 29 -8.97 7.32 11.76
N SER A 30 -10.15 7.79 11.36
CA SER A 30 -10.60 7.84 9.96
C SER A 30 -10.55 9.27 9.39
N SER A 31 -9.44 9.99 9.60
CA SER A 31 -9.32 11.43 9.32
C SER A 31 -9.43 11.81 7.83
N HIS A 32 -9.36 10.84 6.92
CA HIS A 32 -9.32 11.05 5.47
C HIS A 32 -10.40 10.27 4.71
N GLY A 33 -11.43 9.81 5.43
CA GLY A 33 -12.49 8.95 4.91
C GLY A 33 -12.36 7.52 5.42
N LEU A 34 -13.46 6.77 5.33
CA LEU A 34 -13.55 5.39 5.77
C LEU A 34 -12.80 4.49 4.78
N GLY A 35 -11.79 3.78 5.27
CA GLY A 35 -10.93 2.97 4.42
C GLY A 35 -9.80 2.32 5.18
N VAL A 36 -8.99 1.53 4.48
CA VAL A 36 -7.74 0.98 4.99
C VAL A 36 -6.60 1.95 4.65
N TYR A 37 -5.88 2.36 5.68
CA TYR A 37 -4.78 3.31 5.56
C TYR A 37 -3.47 2.55 5.41
N THR A 38 -2.79 2.80 4.31
CA THR A 38 -1.45 2.27 4.02
C THR A 38 -0.47 3.42 3.84
N SER A 39 0.81 3.13 3.99
CA SER A 39 1.89 4.09 3.74
C SER A 39 2.64 3.70 2.47
N ARG A 40 3.10 4.69 1.70
CA ARG A 40 4.00 4.43 0.57
C ARG A 40 5.30 3.76 1.04
N LEU A 41 5.91 2.98 0.15
CA LEU A 41 7.17 2.27 0.41
C LEU A 41 8.33 3.20 0.80
N CYS A 42 8.31 4.46 0.36
CA CYS A 42 9.31 5.47 0.72
C CYS A 42 9.15 6.01 2.15
N ASN A 43 7.99 5.79 2.80
CA ASN A 43 7.72 6.29 4.14
C ASN A 43 6.98 5.26 5.02
N PRO A 44 7.56 4.06 5.24
CA PRO A 44 6.94 3.01 6.05
C PRO A 44 6.83 3.40 7.53
N TYR A 45 7.55 4.44 7.95
CA TYR A 45 7.51 4.98 9.30
C TYR A 45 6.10 5.45 9.70
N LEU A 46 5.30 5.91 8.74
CA LEU A 46 3.88 6.22 8.99
C LEU A 46 3.09 4.99 9.46
N SER A 47 3.36 3.83 8.88
CA SER A 47 2.72 2.57 9.28
C SER A 47 3.26 2.01 10.59
N ARG A 48 4.54 2.28 10.91
CA ARG A 48 5.23 1.78 12.10
C ARG A 48 4.52 2.17 13.40
N GLY A 49 4.04 3.40 13.51
CA GLY A 49 3.37 3.90 14.72
C GLY A 49 2.10 3.14 15.10
N PHE A 50 1.57 2.32 14.18
CA PHE A 50 0.36 1.51 14.39
C PHE A 50 0.67 0.02 14.63
N CYS A 51 1.94 -0.39 14.60
CA CYS A 51 2.37 -1.75 14.87
C CYS A 51 2.61 -1.95 16.36
N SER A 52 2.12 -3.06 16.92
CA SER A 52 2.35 -3.43 18.33
C SER A 52 3.58 -4.29 18.57
N GLU A 53 4.06 -4.92 17.50
CA GLU A 53 5.24 -5.78 17.44
C GLU A 53 6.09 -5.33 16.25
N PRO A 54 7.38 -5.71 16.15
CA PRO A 54 8.25 -5.42 14.99
C PRO A 54 7.87 -6.25 13.76
N ARG A 55 6.58 -6.21 13.39
CA ARG A 55 5.94 -6.94 12.31
C ARG A 55 5.03 -5.98 11.55
N MET A 56 5.07 -6.01 10.22
CA MET A 56 4.28 -5.10 9.38
C MET A 56 3.79 -5.82 8.14
N LEU A 57 2.51 -5.63 7.82
CA LEU A 57 1.94 -6.11 6.57
C LEU A 57 2.42 -5.26 5.40
N VAL A 58 2.93 -5.92 4.36
CA VAL A 58 3.18 -5.33 3.05
C VAL A 58 2.05 -5.75 2.12
N CYS A 59 1.40 -4.77 1.50
CA CYS A 59 0.21 -4.98 0.70
C CYS A 59 0.42 -4.51 -0.73
N ALA A 60 -0.21 -5.20 -1.69
CA ALA A 60 -0.43 -4.69 -3.03
C ALA A 60 -1.68 -3.81 -3.03
N VAL A 61 -1.59 -2.66 -3.70
CA VAL A 61 -2.72 -1.77 -3.95
C VAL A 61 -2.99 -1.76 -5.45
N LEU A 62 -4.23 -2.08 -5.85
CA LEU A 62 -4.70 -1.86 -7.22
C LEU A 62 -5.10 -0.39 -7.37
N ASP A 63 -4.10 0.42 -7.67
CA ASP A 63 -4.20 1.87 -7.71
C ASP A 63 -4.69 2.37 -9.08
N ASP A 64 -5.91 2.93 -9.10
CA ASP A 64 -6.50 3.62 -10.24
C ASP A 64 -6.67 5.13 -9.99
N ALA A 65 -6.02 5.67 -8.95
CA ALA A 65 -6.10 7.09 -8.64
C ALA A 65 -5.50 7.92 -9.78
N VAL A 66 -6.22 8.96 -10.20
CA VAL A 66 -5.75 9.89 -11.22
C VAL A 66 -5.15 11.12 -10.54
N PRO A 67 -3.97 11.59 -10.96
CA PRO A 67 -3.40 12.84 -10.45
C PRO A 67 -4.37 14.01 -10.61
N LEU A 68 -4.55 14.78 -9.54
CA LEU A 68 -5.40 15.95 -9.56
C LEU A 68 -4.64 17.14 -10.16
N ALA A 69 -5.25 17.82 -11.13
CA ALA A 69 -4.69 19.05 -11.70
C ALA A 69 -4.49 20.14 -10.64
N GLN A 70 -5.35 20.15 -9.61
CA GLN A 70 -5.25 21.05 -8.47
C GLN A 70 -5.40 20.23 -7.18
N PRO A 71 -4.29 19.89 -6.51
CA PRO A 71 -4.33 19.21 -5.21
C PRO A 71 -5.11 20.02 -4.18
N TRP A 72 -5.94 19.34 -3.39
CA TRP A 72 -6.77 19.98 -2.35
C TRP A 72 -6.39 19.50 -0.95
N ARG A 73 -6.71 20.29 0.09
CA ARG A 73 -6.30 19.99 1.47
C ARG A 73 -7.31 19.11 2.19
N LEU A 74 -6.81 18.05 2.82
CA LEU A 74 -7.55 17.18 3.73
C LEU A 74 -6.85 17.19 5.10
N GLY A 75 -7.35 18.06 5.98
CA GLY A 75 -6.67 18.40 7.24
C GLY A 75 -5.34 19.13 6.99
N ARG A 76 -4.24 18.53 7.43
CA ARG A 76 -2.88 19.09 7.25
C ARG A 76 -2.15 18.57 6.01
N PHE A 77 -2.75 17.62 5.29
CA PHE A 77 -2.16 16.97 4.14
C PHE A 77 -2.88 17.34 2.85
N PHE A 78 -2.25 17.09 1.71
CA PHE A 78 -2.83 17.30 0.39
C PHE A 78 -3.25 15.99 -0.24
N VAL A 79 -4.42 16.01 -0.87
CA VAL A 79 -4.86 14.98 -1.80
C VAL A 79 -4.27 15.30 -3.16
N THR A 80 -3.42 14.39 -3.66
CA THR A 80 -2.63 14.60 -4.90
C THR A 80 -3.11 13.75 -6.07
N ALA A 81 -3.76 12.62 -5.77
CA ALA A 81 -4.41 11.76 -6.74
C ALA A 81 -5.61 11.09 -6.07
N GLU A 82 -6.69 10.86 -6.81
CA GLU A 82 -7.83 10.10 -6.31
C GLU A 82 -8.64 9.42 -7.42
N SER A 83 -9.34 8.37 -7.01
CA SER A 83 -10.43 7.68 -7.71
C SER A 83 -11.57 7.47 -6.71
N PRO A 84 -12.71 6.90 -7.11
CA PRO A 84 -13.74 6.47 -6.16
C PRO A 84 -13.26 5.46 -5.11
N ALA A 85 -12.16 4.75 -5.36
CA ALA A 85 -11.73 3.61 -4.56
C ALA A 85 -10.35 3.78 -3.90
N VAL A 86 -9.51 4.69 -4.41
CA VAL A 86 -8.16 4.96 -3.88
C VAL A 86 -7.92 6.45 -3.78
N ARG A 87 -7.31 6.90 -2.68
CA ARG A 87 -6.93 8.30 -2.47
C ARG A 87 -5.49 8.43 -1.97
N HIS A 88 -4.72 9.31 -2.58
CA HIS A 88 -3.34 9.63 -2.16
C HIS A 88 -3.33 10.89 -1.32
N VAL A 89 -3.00 10.76 -0.02
CA VAL A 89 -3.03 11.85 0.96
C VAL A 89 -1.65 11.98 1.63
N GLY A 90 -0.86 12.97 1.20
CA GLY A 90 0.55 13.05 1.58
C GLY A 90 1.31 11.77 1.15
N ASP A 91 1.92 11.08 2.11
CA ASP A 91 2.59 9.78 1.91
C ASP A 91 1.71 8.57 2.27
N ALA A 92 0.45 8.80 2.63
CA ALA A 92 -0.52 7.75 2.86
C ALA A 92 -1.33 7.46 1.59
N ILE A 93 -1.76 6.22 1.47
CA ILE A 93 -2.75 5.76 0.48
C ILE A 93 -3.95 5.22 1.28
N VAL A 94 -5.12 5.80 1.05
CA VAL A 94 -6.38 5.39 1.66
C VAL A 94 -7.14 4.56 0.63
N VAL A 95 -7.36 3.29 0.92
CA VAL A 95 -8.09 2.36 0.06
C VAL A 95 -9.50 2.18 0.62
N MET A 96 -10.50 2.61 -0.15
CA MET A 96 -11.92 2.61 0.22
C MET A 96 -12.65 1.34 -0.25
N ASP A 97 -12.11 0.66 -1.27
CA ASP A 97 -12.60 -0.63 -1.74
C ASP A 97 -11.64 -1.75 -1.31
N PRO A 98 -12.04 -2.66 -0.41
CA PRO A 98 -11.16 -3.74 0.06
C PRO A 98 -10.71 -4.69 -1.07
N LEU A 99 -11.43 -4.77 -2.19
CA LEU A 99 -11.03 -5.60 -3.33
C LEU A 99 -9.78 -5.08 -4.06
N ARG A 100 -9.37 -3.84 -3.76
CA ARG A 100 -8.15 -3.22 -4.31
C ARG A 100 -6.93 -3.36 -3.41
N LEU A 101 -7.04 -4.12 -2.32
CA LEU A 101 -5.97 -4.24 -1.34
C LEU A 101 -5.77 -5.69 -0.92
N ALA A 102 -4.61 -6.24 -1.24
CA ALA A 102 -4.25 -7.60 -0.86
C ALA A 102 -2.99 -7.60 0.02
N PRO A 103 -3.01 -8.20 1.22
CA PRO A 103 -1.79 -8.54 1.94
C PRO A 103 -0.94 -9.49 1.09
N LEU A 104 0.34 -9.18 0.88
CA LEU A 104 1.26 -10.04 0.15
C LEU A 104 2.10 -10.87 1.11
N PHE A 105 2.76 -10.18 2.03
CA PHE A 105 3.65 -10.80 3.01
C PHE A 105 3.74 -9.93 4.26
N GLU A 106 4.28 -10.52 5.30
CA GLU A 106 4.61 -9.84 6.54
C GLU A 106 6.13 -9.64 6.64
N ALA A 107 6.55 -8.40 6.85
CA ALA A 107 7.92 -8.07 7.19
C ALA A 107 8.10 -8.14 8.70
N VAL A 108 9.06 -8.96 9.17
CA VAL A 108 9.36 -9.16 10.60
C VAL A 108 10.81 -8.78 10.87
N GLY A 109 11.08 -8.13 12.01
CA GLY A 109 12.43 -7.80 12.46
C GLY A 109 12.62 -7.96 13.97
N GLY A 110 13.87 -7.93 14.44
CA GLY A 110 14.18 -7.93 15.88
C GLY A 110 13.77 -6.64 16.62
N GLY A 111 13.42 -5.59 15.86
CA GLY A 111 12.97 -4.31 16.35
C GLY A 111 12.76 -3.34 15.18
N PHE A 112 12.03 -2.25 15.39
CA PHE A 112 11.98 -1.16 14.43
C PHE A 112 13.23 -0.26 14.57
N SER A 113 14.38 -0.71 14.05
CA SER A 113 15.60 0.11 14.03
C SER A 113 15.42 1.32 13.12
N THR A 114 15.95 2.47 13.54
CA THR A 114 16.01 3.71 12.75
C THR A 114 17.28 3.81 11.90
N SER A 115 18.17 2.82 11.92
CA SER A 115 19.42 2.87 11.15
C SER A 115 19.16 2.64 9.66
N SER A 116 18.95 3.73 8.93
CA SER A 116 18.85 3.74 7.47
C SER A 116 20.20 3.40 6.83
N SER A 117 20.41 2.14 6.49
CA SER A 117 21.19 1.81 5.29
C SER A 117 20.18 1.33 4.25
N PHE A 118 19.65 2.27 3.48
CA PHE A 118 18.96 1.93 2.25
C PHE A 118 20.04 1.35 1.32
N VAL A 119 20.06 0.03 1.16
CA VAL A 119 20.78 -0.59 0.05
C VAL A 119 19.92 -0.27 -1.19
N PRO A 120 20.42 0.50 -2.17
CA PRO A 120 19.67 0.73 -3.38
C PRO A 120 19.36 -0.62 -4.02
N LEU A 121 18.11 -0.83 -4.44
CA LEU A 121 17.76 -1.99 -5.25
C LEU A 121 18.65 -1.91 -6.50
N ALA A 122 19.56 -2.88 -6.66
CA ALA A 122 20.39 -2.97 -7.85
C ALA A 122 19.49 -2.87 -9.07
N ALA A 123 19.83 -1.97 -10.00
CA ALA A 123 19.06 -1.74 -11.20
C ALA A 123 18.76 -3.08 -11.88
N VAL A 124 17.47 -3.38 -12.08
CA VAL A 124 17.05 -4.52 -12.89
C VAL A 124 17.69 -4.32 -14.27
N PRO A 125 18.53 -5.26 -14.76
CA PRO A 125 19.11 -5.12 -16.10
C PRO A 125 17.97 -5.03 -17.11
N ALA A 126 18.07 -4.03 -17.99
CA ALA A 126 17.07 -3.76 -19.00
C ALA A 126 16.79 -5.02 -19.83
N SER A 127 15.50 -5.31 -19.97
CA SER A 127 14.87 -6.31 -20.82
C SER A 127 15.72 -6.71 -22.05
N VAL A 128 15.96 -8.01 -22.20
CA VAL A 128 16.41 -8.60 -23.47
C VAL A 128 15.39 -8.22 -24.54
N ALA A 129 15.83 -7.46 -25.54
CA ALA A 129 14.98 -7.12 -26.69
C ALA A 129 14.60 -8.40 -27.44
N PRO A 130 13.33 -8.58 -27.85
CA PRO A 130 12.98 -9.69 -28.73
C PRO A 130 13.67 -9.51 -30.08
N SER A 131 14.45 -10.52 -30.48
CA SER A 131 15.09 -10.58 -31.78
C SER A 131 14.03 -10.70 -32.88
N SER A 132 13.79 -9.62 -33.61
CA SER A 132 12.94 -9.60 -34.79
C SER A 132 13.78 -10.01 -36.02
N ALA A 133 13.97 -11.30 -36.23
CA ALA A 133 14.40 -11.83 -37.52
C ALA A 133 13.19 -12.50 -38.21
N PRO A 134 12.71 -12.00 -39.36
CA PRO A 134 11.67 -12.70 -40.11
C PRO A 134 12.25 -13.94 -40.81
N PRO A 135 11.48 -15.04 -40.91
CA PRO A 135 11.93 -16.26 -41.60
C PRO A 135 12.04 -16.01 -43.11
N SER A 136 13.15 -16.45 -43.69
CA SER A 136 13.40 -16.46 -45.12
C SER A 136 12.49 -17.49 -45.80
N VAL A 137 11.72 -17.08 -46.81
CA VAL A 137 10.93 -17.98 -47.65
C VAL A 137 11.84 -18.57 -48.73
N PRO A 138 11.96 -19.90 -48.87
CA PRO A 138 12.72 -20.50 -49.97
C PRO A 138 11.93 -20.41 -51.29
N GLN A 139 12.64 -20.12 -52.38
CA GLN A 139 12.15 -20.24 -53.77
C GLN A 139 12.16 -21.70 -54.23
#